data_AF-A0A357Z9F9-F1
#
_entry.id   AF-A0A357Z9F9-F1
#
_cell.length_a   1.000
_cell.length_b   1.000
_cell.length_c   1.000
_cell.angle_alpha   90.00
_cell.angle_beta   90.00
_cell.angle_gamma   90.00
#
_symmetry.space_group_name_H-M   'P 1'
#
loop_
_entity.id
_entity.type
_entity.pdbx_description
1 polymer ?
#
loop_
_entity_poly.entity_id
_entity_poly.type
_entity_poly.pdbx_seq_one_letter_code
_entity_poly.pdbx_strand_id
1 'polypeptide(L)'
;MKVDKVTGKELSTNDYTTAEKNKLTAITGTNTGDQDLSSFATITNLALKANTSDMTTSLGLKANTSDMTTSLGLKANATDLVSGLVLKANTSDMTTSLGLKANATDLTSGLALKVDKVTGKELSTNDYTTIEKNKLTAITGTNTGDQDLSSFATALSLTDKANTTDVTTSLSLKANLISPTLTSPVLGDATATSVIASSDIKAKRYIQYVTAAISSTTTTNIDLSTGNVFQVDLANTITTISFSNIAVGTYLIKFKQTVGSKTVNFPDTWLWSGGVEPVVSATLGRTDIVTLIYDGTNYYAAIVQNFF
;
A
#
# COMPACT_ATOMS: atom_id res chain seq x y z
N MET A 1 74.82 95.90 -131.52
CA MET A 1 73.76 96.71 -130.88
C MET A 1 72.58 96.70 -131.81
N LYS A 2 71.34 96.54 -131.37
CA LYS A 2 70.74 96.81 -130.08
C LYS A 2 69.73 95.69 -129.90
N VAL A 3 69.74 95.01 -128.76
CA VAL A 3 68.63 94.11 -128.45
C VAL A 3 67.48 95.03 -128.08
N ASP A 4 66.65 95.35 -129.05
CA ASP A 4 65.40 96.02 -128.79
C ASP A 4 64.49 95.05 -128.03
N LYS A 5 63.94 95.53 -126.93
CA LYS A 5 62.98 94.81 -126.10
C LYS A 5 61.75 94.51 -126.94
N VAL A 6 61.55 93.25 -127.31
CA VAL A 6 60.29 92.79 -127.90
C VAL A 6 59.32 92.56 -126.75
N THR A 7 58.23 93.33 -126.71
CA THR A 7 57.14 93.13 -125.77
C THR A 7 56.66 91.67 -125.84
N GLY A 8 56.70 90.95 -124.72
CA GLY A 8 56.31 89.54 -124.63
C GLY A 8 57.46 88.52 -124.76
N LYS A 9 58.72 88.94 -124.96
CA LYS A 9 59.88 88.04 -124.84
C LYS A 9 60.53 88.18 -123.46
N GLU A 10 60.74 87.03 -122.84
CA GLU A 10 61.40 86.83 -121.54
C GLU A 10 62.82 87.42 -121.52
N LEU A 11 63.29 87.76 -120.32
CA LEU A 11 64.57 88.44 -120.04
C LEU A 11 65.77 87.77 -120.73
N SER A 12 66.68 88.58 -121.25
CA SER A 12 67.79 88.10 -122.09
C SER A 12 68.76 87.24 -121.29
N THR A 13 69.51 86.36 -121.96
CA THR A 13 70.54 85.50 -121.35
C THR A 13 71.69 86.25 -120.67
N ASN A 14 71.75 87.57 -120.77
CA ASN A 14 72.80 88.39 -120.15
C ASN A 14 72.44 88.85 -118.72
N ASP A 15 71.20 88.68 -118.28
CA ASP A 15 70.69 89.30 -117.04
C ASP A 15 70.74 88.37 -115.80
N TYR A 16 70.98 87.07 -116.00
CA TYR A 16 71.04 86.08 -114.91
C TYR A 16 72.10 85.02 -115.19
N THR A 17 72.80 84.59 -114.15
CA THR A 17 73.68 83.42 -114.23
C THR A 17 72.86 82.13 -114.38
N THR A 18 73.45 81.08 -114.94
CA THR A 18 72.80 79.77 -115.08
C THR A 18 72.28 79.21 -113.75
N ALA A 19 72.98 79.49 -112.63
CA ALA A 19 72.57 79.06 -111.30
C ALA A 19 71.30 79.78 -110.81
N GLU A 20 71.15 81.07 -111.10
CA GLU A 20 69.96 81.86 -110.74
C GLU A 20 68.74 81.44 -111.56
N LYS A 21 68.96 81.15 -112.86
CA LYS A 21 67.91 80.57 -113.71
C LYS A 21 67.43 79.24 -113.16
N ASN A 22 68.34 78.36 -112.75
CA ASN A 22 67.97 77.05 -112.20
C ASN A 22 67.19 77.15 -110.88
N LYS A 23 67.52 78.12 -110.00
CA LYS A 23 66.76 78.34 -108.77
C LYS A 23 65.36 78.89 -109.07
N LEU A 24 65.25 79.79 -110.04
CA LEU A 24 63.98 80.40 -110.41
C LEU A 24 63.07 79.43 -111.17
N THR A 25 63.63 78.57 -112.03
CA THR A 25 62.87 77.50 -112.70
C THR A 25 62.45 76.38 -111.74
N ALA A 26 63.17 76.17 -110.64
CA ALA A 26 62.78 75.22 -109.60
C ALA A 26 61.63 75.74 -108.71
N ILE A 27 61.37 77.05 -108.71
CA ILE A 27 60.19 77.62 -108.03
C ILE A 27 59.02 77.55 -109.01
N THR A 28 58.21 76.51 -108.87
CA THR A 28 56.95 76.39 -109.58
C THR A 28 55.81 77.00 -108.76
N GLY A 29 54.89 77.70 -109.42
CA GLY A 29 53.67 78.27 -108.81
C GLY A 29 53.63 79.80 -108.70
N THR A 30 52.43 80.37 -108.75
CA THR A 30 52.17 81.82 -108.67
C THR A 30 52.13 82.28 -107.21
N ASN A 31 53.01 83.19 -106.81
CA ASN A 31 53.00 83.74 -105.44
C ASN A 31 52.20 85.05 -105.40
N THR A 32 50.93 84.99 -104.97
CA THR A 32 50.03 86.15 -104.95
C THR A 32 50.08 86.96 -103.65
N GLY A 33 50.90 86.57 -102.66
CA GLY A 33 51.05 87.29 -101.38
C GLY A 33 49.93 87.01 -100.36
N ASP A 34 48.82 86.45 -100.83
CA ASP A 34 47.65 85.96 -100.09
C ASP A 34 47.49 84.44 -100.29
N GLN A 35 48.58 83.69 -100.10
CA GLN A 35 48.53 82.24 -100.27
C GLN A 35 47.50 81.63 -99.31
N ASP A 36 46.43 81.08 -99.87
CA ASP A 36 45.51 80.23 -99.16
C ASP A 36 46.24 78.94 -98.72
N LEU A 37 46.61 78.91 -97.44
CA LEU A 37 47.23 77.76 -96.79
C LEU A 37 46.26 76.58 -96.61
N SER A 38 45.00 76.67 -97.09
CA SER A 38 44.10 75.51 -97.19
C SER A 38 44.72 74.37 -98.03
N SER A 39 45.62 74.71 -98.96
CA SER A 39 46.43 73.73 -99.71
C SER A 39 47.60 73.14 -98.91
N PHE A 40 48.13 73.87 -97.91
CA PHE A 40 49.14 73.38 -96.96
C PHE A 40 48.55 72.56 -95.82
N ALA A 41 47.27 72.73 -95.50
CA ALA A 41 46.48 71.74 -94.80
C ALA A 41 46.18 70.58 -95.76
N THR A 42 47.22 69.88 -96.22
CA THR A 42 47.02 68.63 -96.93
C THR A 42 46.08 67.76 -96.11
N ILE A 43 45.14 67.16 -96.81
CA ILE A 43 44.12 66.24 -96.31
C ILE A 43 44.69 65.25 -95.26
N THR A 44 45.99 64.94 -95.32
CA THR A 44 46.76 64.17 -94.34
C THR A 44 46.71 64.68 -92.90
N ASN A 45 46.87 65.98 -92.61
CA ASN A 45 46.88 66.47 -91.22
C ASN A 45 45.48 66.55 -90.60
N LEU A 46 44.45 66.76 -91.41
CA LEU A 46 43.05 66.68 -90.98
C LEU A 46 42.60 65.20 -90.87
N ALA A 47 43.12 64.33 -91.74
CA ALA A 47 42.93 62.88 -91.66
C ALA A 47 43.54 62.28 -90.39
N LEU A 48 44.58 62.88 -89.82
CA LEU A 48 45.16 62.43 -88.55
C LEU A 48 44.31 62.79 -87.31
N LYS A 49 43.33 63.71 -87.42
CA LYS A 49 42.55 64.18 -86.25
C LYS A 49 41.21 63.46 -86.06
N ALA A 50 40.64 62.88 -87.11
CA ALA A 50 39.51 61.95 -87.09
C ALA A 50 39.14 61.54 -88.53
N ASN A 51 40.01 60.79 -89.24
CA ASN A 51 39.57 60.28 -90.53
C ASN A 51 38.39 59.29 -90.34
N THR A 52 37.53 59.20 -91.35
CA THR A 52 36.36 58.32 -91.35
C THR A 52 36.71 56.88 -91.03
N SER A 53 37.89 56.41 -91.45
CA SER A 53 38.35 55.03 -91.20
C SER A 53 38.59 54.77 -89.71
N ASP A 54 39.23 55.70 -89.01
CA ASP A 54 39.49 55.59 -87.56
C ASP A 54 38.18 55.65 -86.77
N MET A 55 37.25 56.54 -87.16
CA MET A 55 35.91 56.57 -86.56
C MET A 55 35.14 55.28 -86.84
N THR A 56 35.12 54.76 -88.07
CA THR A 56 34.46 53.50 -88.42
C THR A 56 35.07 52.32 -87.65
N THR A 57 36.39 52.31 -87.47
CA THR A 57 37.09 51.27 -86.71
C THR A 57 36.75 51.34 -85.22
N SER A 58 36.79 52.54 -84.63
CA SER A 58 36.52 52.73 -83.20
C SER A 58 35.05 52.48 -82.85
N LEU A 59 34.11 52.98 -83.67
CA LEU A 59 32.69 52.66 -83.54
C LEU A 59 32.44 51.17 -83.80
N GLY A 60 33.09 50.58 -84.80
CA GLY A 60 33.02 49.16 -85.10
C GLY A 60 33.47 48.28 -83.95
N LEU A 61 34.58 48.62 -83.29
CA LEU A 61 35.08 47.94 -82.09
C LEU A 61 34.10 48.08 -80.91
N LYS A 62 33.56 49.28 -80.67
CA LYS A 62 32.64 49.55 -79.55
C LYS A 62 31.24 48.99 -79.74
N ALA A 63 30.78 48.85 -80.99
CA ALA A 63 29.47 48.34 -81.36
C ALA A 63 29.58 47.06 -82.18
N ASN A 64 30.61 46.23 -81.96
CA ASN A 64 30.72 45.01 -82.74
C ASN A 64 29.58 44.05 -82.37
N THR A 65 28.85 43.61 -83.40
CA THR A 65 27.68 42.74 -83.26
C THR A 65 28.03 41.43 -82.55
N SER A 66 29.27 40.97 -82.66
CA SER A 66 29.76 39.72 -82.05
C SER A 66 29.78 39.80 -80.52
N ASP A 67 30.34 40.86 -79.95
CA ASP A 67 30.49 41.06 -78.51
C ASP A 67 29.14 41.40 -77.87
N MET A 68 28.29 42.15 -78.58
CA MET A 68 26.90 42.36 -78.15
C MET A 68 26.13 41.05 -78.13
N THR A 69 26.24 40.23 -79.18
CA THR A 69 25.57 38.93 -79.25
C THR A 69 26.06 38.00 -78.14
N THR A 70 27.38 37.96 -77.89
CA THR A 70 27.98 37.17 -76.82
C THR A 70 27.52 37.64 -75.44
N SER A 71 27.54 38.95 -75.17
CA SER A 71 27.16 39.50 -73.86
C SER A 71 25.67 39.34 -73.56
N LEU A 72 24.80 39.57 -74.54
CA LEU A 72 23.36 39.30 -74.40
C LEU A 72 23.11 37.79 -74.24
N GLY A 73 23.83 36.96 -75.00
CA GLY A 73 23.76 35.51 -74.90
C GLY A 73 24.14 35.00 -73.52
N LEU A 74 25.20 35.53 -72.89
CA LEU A 74 25.59 35.17 -71.53
C LEU A 74 24.56 35.61 -70.47
N LYS A 75 23.98 36.81 -70.61
CA LYS A 75 23.02 37.35 -69.63
C LYS A 75 21.63 36.71 -69.71
N ALA A 76 21.27 36.15 -70.86
CA ALA A 76 19.97 35.55 -71.13
C ALA A 76 20.11 34.16 -71.77
N ASN A 77 21.11 33.36 -71.37
CA ASN A 77 21.26 32.05 -71.98
C ASN A 77 20.05 31.18 -71.61
N ALA A 78 19.49 30.52 -72.62
CA ALA A 78 18.28 29.72 -72.48
C ALA A 78 18.48 28.58 -71.47
N THR A 79 19.71 28.10 -71.30
CA THR A 79 20.06 27.06 -70.34
C THR A 79 19.79 27.50 -68.91
N ASP A 80 20.28 28.67 -68.49
CA ASP A 80 20.11 29.19 -67.12
C ASP A 80 18.63 29.50 -66.84
N LEU A 81 17.92 30.04 -67.84
CA LEU A 81 16.48 30.30 -67.71
C LEU A 81 15.69 28.99 -67.55
N VAL A 82 16.03 27.96 -68.32
CA VAL A 82 15.42 26.63 -68.23
C VAL A 82 15.77 25.97 -66.89
N SER A 83 17.04 25.98 -66.48
CA SER A 83 17.48 25.41 -65.20
C SER A 83 16.80 26.09 -64.01
N GLY A 84 16.69 27.43 -64.00
CA GLY A 84 15.99 28.16 -62.95
C GLY A 84 14.48 27.86 -62.92
N LEU A 85 13.86 27.67 -64.09
CA LEU A 85 12.44 27.34 -64.19
C LEU A 85 12.14 25.90 -63.76
N VAL A 86 13.04 24.95 -64.06
CA VAL A 86 12.96 23.54 -63.62
C VAL A 86 13.14 23.40 -62.10
N LEU A 87 13.94 24.27 -61.48
CA LEU A 87 14.13 24.29 -60.02
C LEU A 87 12.93 24.87 -59.25
N LYS A 88 12.02 25.57 -59.93
CA LYS A 88 10.80 26.09 -59.30
C LYS A 88 9.83 24.93 -59.09
N ALA A 89 9.31 24.81 -57.86
CA ALA A 89 8.33 23.79 -57.51
C ALA A 89 7.18 23.77 -58.54
N ASN A 90 7.03 22.64 -59.21
CA ASN A 90 6.02 22.45 -60.23
C ASN A 90 4.72 21.88 -59.62
N THR A 91 3.67 21.78 -60.43
CA THR A 91 2.36 21.25 -59.98
C THR A 91 2.46 19.83 -59.42
N SER A 92 3.37 19.00 -59.95
CA SER A 92 3.60 17.65 -59.43
C SER A 92 4.21 17.70 -58.03
N ASP A 93 5.25 18.51 -57.83
CA ASP A 93 5.92 18.65 -56.52
C ASP A 93 4.93 19.13 -55.45
N MET A 94 4.08 20.12 -55.79
CA MET A 94 3.02 20.59 -54.90
C MET A 94 2.00 19.49 -54.61
N THR A 95 1.57 18.75 -55.64
CA THR A 95 0.59 17.66 -55.47
C THR A 95 1.12 16.56 -54.55
N THR A 96 2.37 16.14 -54.72
CA THR A 96 3.02 15.16 -53.84
C THR A 96 3.14 15.69 -52.41
N SER A 97 3.58 16.94 -52.21
CA SER A 97 3.73 17.52 -50.87
C SER A 97 2.40 17.65 -50.13
N LEU A 98 1.34 18.11 -50.81
CA LEU A 98 -0.01 18.18 -50.22
C LEU A 98 -0.61 16.80 -49.97
N GLY A 99 -0.36 15.82 -50.84
CA GLY A 99 -0.86 14.45 -50.69
C GLY A 99 -0.23 13.67 -49.53
N LEU A 100 0.97 14.05 -49.10
CA LEU A 100 1.65 13.50 -47.92
C LEU A 100 1.14 14.09 -46.59
N LYS A 101 0.34 15.16 -46.63
CA LYS A 101 -0.28 15.73 -45.43
C LYS A 101 -1.47 14.87 -45.01
N ALA A 102 -1.58 14.58 -43.72
CA ALA A 102 -2.69 13.81 -43.16
C ALA A 102 -4.04 14.41 -43.60
N ASN A 103 -4.86 13.60 -44.26
CA ASN A 103 -6.17 14.01 -44.75
C ASN A 103 -7.25 13.78 -43.67
N ALA A 104 -8.49 14.18 -43.95
CA ALA A 104 -9.60 14.04 -43.01
C ALA A 104 -9.86 12.57 -42.61
N THR A 105 -9.64 11.61 -43.51
CA THR A 105 -9.79 10.18 -43.24
C THR A 105 -8.68 9.67 -42.32
N ASP A 106 -7.44 10.11 -42.51
CA ASP A 106 -6.30 9.77 -41.65
C ASP A 106 -6.54 10.29 -40.22
N LEU A 107 -7.00 11.54 -40.12
CA LEU A 107 -7.38 12.16 -38.84
C LEU A 107 -8.53 11.41 -38.17
N THR A 108 -9.57 11.09 -38.92
CA THR A 108 -10.76 10.38 -38.41
C THR A 108 -10.40 8.98 -37.92
N SER A 109 -9.61 8.23 -38.70
CA SER A 109 -9.18 6.88 -38.35
C SER A 109 -8.25 6.90 -37.14
N GLY A 110 -7.29 7.82 -37.09
CA GLY A 110 -6.38 7.98 -35.96
C GLY A 110 -7.12 8.37 -34.67
N LEU A 111 -8.15 9.23 -34.76
CA LEU A 111 -8.96 9.63 -33.62
C LEU A 111 -9.87 8.49 -33.15
N ALA A 112 -10.45 7.70 -34.05
CA ALA A 112 -11.27 6.53 -33.72
C ALA A 112 -10.48 5.42 -32.98
N LEU A 113 -9.16 5.38 -33.15
CA LEU A 113 -8.27 4.49 -32.40
C LEU A 113 -7.87 5.06 -31.04
N LYS A 114 -8.11 6.34 -30.79
CA LYS A 114 -7.89 6.93 -29.47
C LYS A 114 -9.11 6.65 -28.58
N VAL A 115 -8.80 6.31 -27.35
CA VAL A 115 -9.79 6.20 -26.28
C VAL A 115 -10.06 7.62 -25.76
N ASP A 116 -11.28 8.12 -25.95
CA ASP A 116 -11.67 9.43 -25.43
C ASP A 116 -11.83 9.40 -23.89
N LYS A 117 -11.28 10.42 -23.23
CA LYS A 117 -11.62 10.74 -21.83
C LYS A 117 -12.95 11.46 -21.81
N VAL A 118 -14.04 10.77 -21.47
CA VAL A 118 -15.36 11.40 -21.32
C VAL A 118 -15.47 12.06 -19.95
N THR A 119 -15.74 13.36 -19.90
CA THR A 119 -15.95 14.10 -18.64
C THR A 119 -17.09 13.48 -17.83
N GLY A 120 -16.82 13.09 -16.58
CA GLY A 120 -17.81 12.47 -15.70
C GLY A 120 -18.01 10.96 -15.90
N LYS A 121 -17.28 10.32 -16.83
CA LYS A 121 -17.17 8.87 -16.91
C LYS A 121 -15.72 8.46 -16.69
N GLU A 122 -15.45 7.88 -15.54
CA GLU A 122 -14.16 7.28 -15.28
C GLU A 122 -14.16 5.89 -15.95
N LEU A 123 -13.29 5.76 -16.96
CA LEU A 123 -12.91 4.54 -17.68
C LEU A 123 -13.80 4.16 -18.86
N SER A 124 -13.19 4.13 -20.04
CA SER A 124 -13.78 3.56 -21.25
C SER A 124 -13.78 2.03 -21.14
N THR A 125 -14.57 1.36 -21.97
CA THR A 125 -14.56 -0.11 -22.10
C THR A 125 -13.22 -0.71 -22.53
N ASN A 126 -12.24 0.13 -22.89
CA ASN A 126 -10.91 -0.28 -23.37
C ASN A 126 -9.82 -0.21 -22.29
N ASP A 127 -10.11 0.34 -21.11
CA ASP A 127 -9.14 0.49 -20.02
C ASP A 127 -9.04 -0.76 -19.12
N TYR A 128 -9.94 -1.74 -19.31
CA TYR A 128 -9.98 -2.99 -18.57
C TYR A 128 -9.93 -4.21 -19.50
N THR A 129 -9.08 -5.18 -19.15
CA THR A 129 -9.14 -6.52 -19.74
C THR A 129 -10.47 -7.21 -19.41
N THR A 130 -10.88 -8.19 -20.21
CA THR A 130 -12.09 -9.00 -19.92
C THR A 130 -12.04 -9.64 -18.54
N ILE A 131 -10.85 -10.02 -18.07
CA ILE A 131 -10.64 -10.59 -16.73
C ILE A 131 -10.97 -9.55 -15.64
N GLU A 132 -10.51 -8.32 -15.80
CA GLU A 132 -10.77 -7.24 -14.84
C GLU A 132 -12.24 -6.82 -14.84
N LYS A 133 -12.89 -6.78 -16.00
CA LYS A 133 -14.34 -6.56 -16.08
C LYS A 133 -15.10 -7.65 -15.34
N ASN A 134 -14.75 -8.91 -15.56
CA ASN A 134 -15.41 -10.03 -14.88
C ASN A 134 -15.22 -9.96 -13.35
N LYS A 135 -14.02 -9.57 -12.89
CA LYS A 135 -13.76 -9.33 -11.46
C LYS A 135 -14.61 -8.19 -10.91
N LEU A 136 -14.73 -7.08 -11.64
CA LEU A 136 -15.51 -5.92 -11.21
C LEU A 136 -17.02 -6.21 -11.20
N THR A 137 -17.54 -6.92 -12.20
CA THR A 137 -18.95 -7.35 -12.23
C THR A 137 -19.29 -8.38 -11.17
N ALA A 138 -18.28 -9.14 -10.70
CA ALA A 138 -18.45 -10.08 -9.59
C ALA A 138 -18.49 -9.39 -8.22
N ILE A 139 -18.05 -8.13 -8.12
CA ILE A 139 -18.22 -7.30 -6.93
C ILE A 139 -19.64 -6.74 -6.97
N THR A 140 -20.54 -7.37 -6.24
CA THR A 140 -21.91 -6.89 -6.03
C THR A 140 -22.01 -6.08 -4.74
N GLY A 141 -22.89 -5.08 -4.71
CA GLY A 141 -23.11 -4.22 -3.54
C GLY A 141 -22.36 -2.87 -3.57
N THR A 142 -22.72 -1.96 -2.66
CA THR A 142 -22.20 -0.59 -2.59
C THR A 142 -21.14 -0.49 -1.50
N ASN A 143 -19.84 -0.47 -1.84
CA ASN A 143 -18.79 -0.39 -0.81
C ASN A 143 -18.67 1.04 -0.24
N THR A 144 -19.29 1.28 0.91
CA THR A 144 -19.25 2.56 1.64
C THR A 144 -18.08 2.66 2.64
N GLY A 145 -17.25 1.61 2.76
CA GLY A 145 -16.14 1.54 3.71
C GLY A 145 -16.54 1.23 5.16
N ASP A 146 -17.84 1.22 5.45
CA ASP A 146 -18.46 0.93 6.75
C ASP A 146 -19.47 -0.23 6.65
N GLN A 147 -19.24 -1.16 5.72
CA GLN A 147 -20.21 -2.21 5.40
C GLN A 147 -20.56 -3.08 6.61
N ASP A 148 -21.83 -3.01 7.02
CA ASP A 148 -22.38 -3.91 8.02
C ASP A 148 -22.61 -5.29 7.41
N LEU A 149 -21.66 -6.20 7.64
CA LEU A 149 -21.70 -7.61 7.23
C LEU A 149 -22.70 -8.45 8.06
N SER A 150 -23.45 -7.86 8.98
CA SER A 150 -24.46 -8.55 9.79
C SER A 150 -25.51 -9.28 8.93
N SER A 151 -25.79 -8.76 7.73
CA SER A 151 -26.70 -9.38 6.76
C SER A 151 -26.11 -10.57 5.99
N PHE A 152 -24.78 -10.70 5.94
CA PHE A 152 -24.06 -11.84 5.35
C PHE A 152 -23.69 -12.92 6.35
N ALA A 153 -23.69 -12.60 7.65
CA ALA A 153 -23.59 -13.59 8.70
C ALA A 153 -24.87 -14.42 8.71
N THR A 154 -24.82 -15.63 8.16
CA THR A 154 -25.90 -16.61 8.32
C THR A 154 -26.25 -16.73 9.80
N ALA A 155 -27.53 -16.95 10.12
CA ALA A 155 -28.00 -17.10 11.50
C ALA A 155 -27.14 -18.10 12.32
N LEU A 156 -26.53 -19.07 11.65
CA LEU A 156 -25.56 -20.01 12.22
C LEU A 156 -24.30 -19.31 12.78
N SER A 157 -23.69 -18.37 12.06
CA SER A 157 -22.50 -17.63 12.51
C SER A 157 -22.81 -16.63 13.65
N LEU A 158 -24.06 -16.16 13.73
CA LEU A 158 -24.55 -15.39 14.88
C LEU A 158 -24.81 -16.27 16.12
N THR A 159 -25.17 -17.54 15.91
CA THR A 159 -25.43 -18.50 17.00
C THR A 159 -24.13 -18.94 17.67
N ASP A 160 -23.01 -18.96 16.94
CA ASP A 160 -21.67 -19.27 17.48
C ASP A 160 -21.03 -18.11 18.27
N LYS A 161 -21.57 -16.88 18.16
CA LYS A 161 -21.13 -15.76 19.00
C LYS A 161 -21.86 -15.83 20.34
N ALA A 162 -21.09 -15.85 21.44
CA ALA A 162 -21.64 -15.81 22.78
C ALA A 162 -22.67 -14.69 22.93
N ASN A 163 -23.93 -15.08 23.12
CA ASN A 163 -25.04 -14.14 23.25
C ASN A 163 -25.17 -13.68 24.71
N THR A 164 -26.06 -12.72 24.98
CA THR A 164 -26.29 -12.19 26.32
C THR A 164 -26.65 -13.29 27.34
N THR A 165 -27.36 -14.34 26.92
CA THR A 165 -27.73 -15.48 27.77
C THR A 165 -26.50 -16.32 28.11
N ASP A 166 -25.61 -16.58 27.14
CA ASP A 166 -24.37 -17.34 27.34
C ASP A 166 -23.43 -16.61 28.32
N VAL A 167 -23.29 -15.30 28.13
CA VAL A 167 -22.48 -14.44 29.03
C VAL A 167 -23.07 -14.44 30.44
N THR A 168 -24.39 -14.28 30.57
CA THR A 168 -25.07 -14.28 31.87
C THR A 168 -24.93 -15.62 32.60
N THR A 169 -25.03 -16.73 31.87
CA THR A 169 -24.90 -18.09 32.43
C THR A 169 -23.46 -18.38 32.85
N SER A 170 -22.48 -17.97 32.05
CA SER A 170 -21.06 -18.17 32.38
C SER A 170 -20.63 -17.34 33.60
N LEU A 171 -21.11 -16.08 33.71
CA LEU A 171 -20.83 -15.22 34.87
C LEU A 171 -21.48 -15.75 36.15
N SER A 172 -22.72 -16.26 36.10
CA SER A 172 -23.40 -16.80 37.27
C SER A 172 -22.74 -18.07 37.81
N LEU A 173 -22.24 -18.94 36.94
CA LEU A 173 -21.48 -20.13 37.31
C LEU A 173 -20.11 -19.79 37.92
N LYS A 174 -19.42 -18.76 37.41
CA LYS A 174 -18.11 -18.31 37.91
C LYS A 174 -18.20 -17.57 39.25
N ALA A 175 -19.25 -16.78 39.48
CA ALA A 175 -19.43 -16.02 40.72
C ALA A 175 -19.59 -16.94 41.96
N ASN A 176 -20.12 -18.16 41.76
CA ASN A 176 -20.40 -19.08 42.85
C ASN A 176 -19.18 -19.84 43.38
N LEU A 177 -18.00 -19.71 42.75
CA LEU A 177 -16.85 -20.59 43.03
C LEU A 177 -15.70 -19.93 43.82
N ILE A 178 -15.60 -18.60 43.88
CA ILE A 178 -14.39 -17.94 44.45
C ILE A 178 -14.63 -17.24 45.79
N SER A 179 -15.88 -16.92 46.17
CA SER A 179 -16.27 -16.46 47.51
C SER A 179 -17.78 -16.29 47.58
N PRO A 180 -18.58 -17.37 47.74
CA PRO A 180 -20.00 -17.22 47.90
C PRO A 180 -20.27 -16.63 49.28
N THR A 181 -20.30 -15.30 49.40
CA THR A 181 -20.99 -14.64 50.52
C THR A 181 -22.47 -14.91 50.33
N LEU A 182 -22.92 -16.07 50.81
CA LEU A 182 -24.30 -16.53 50.86
C LEU A 182 -25.05 -15.72 51.91
N THR A 183 -25.26 -14.43 51.65
CA THR A 183 -25.95 -13.54 52.59
C THR A 183 -27.46 -13.75 52.60
N SER A 184 -28.01 -14.46 51.60
CA SER A 184 -29.36 -15.04 51.58
C SER A 184 -29.51 -16.01 50.38
N PRO A 185 -29.03 -17.26 50.46
CA PRO A 185 -29.32 -18.23 49.42
C PRO A 185 -30.82 -18.54 49.37
N VAL A 186 -31.46 -18.23 48.24
CA VAL A 186 -32.72 -18.86 47.82
C VAL A 186 -32.38 -20.12 47.03
N LEU A 187 -31.49 -20.96 47.57
CA LEU A 187 -31.01 -22.18 46.90
C LEU A 187 -30.95 -23.32 47.91
N GLY A 188 -32.08 -24.01 48.10
CA GLY A 188 -32.19 -25.38 48.61
C GLY A 188 -31.34 -25.77 49.83
N ASP A 189 -31.26 -27.08 50.07
CA ASP A 189 -30.34 -27.63 51.07
C ASP A 189 -28.94 -27.76 50.44
N ALA A 190 -27.95 -27.10 51.03
CA ALA A 190 -26.55 -27.33 50.65
C ALA A 190 -26.09 -28.67 51.24
N THR A 191 -25.86 -29.66 50.37
CA THR A 191 -25.30 -30.96 50.76
C THR A 191 -23.78 -30.94 50.63
N ALA A 192 -23.07 -31.23 51.72
CA ALA A 192 -21.61 -31.32 51.75
C ALA A 192 -21.20 -32.62 52.45
N THR A 193 -20.17 -33.30 51.93
CA THR A 193 -19.58 -34.49 52.55
C THR A 193 -18.63 -34.14 53.70
N SER A 194 -18.10 -32.91 53.71
CA SER A 194 -17.29 -32.35 54.80
C SER A 194 -17.38 -30.82 54.81
N VAL A 195 -17.15 -30.22 55.97
CA VAL A 195 -17.08 -28.77 56.16
C VAL A 195 -15.77 -28.45 56.86
N ILE A 196 -14.91 -27.66 56.22
CA ILE A 196 -13.66 -27.13 56.81
C ILE A 196 -13.84 -25.63 56.97
N ALA A 197 -13.75 -25.13 58.21
CA ALA A 197 -13.84 -23.71 58.52
C ALA A 197 -12.54 -23.24 59.16
N SER A 198 -12.03 -22.08 58.72
CA SER A 198 -10.85 -21.42 59.32
C SER A 198 -11.18 -20.67 60.62
N SER A 199 -12.46 -20.60 61.00
CA SER A 199 -12.97 -19.93 62.19
C SER A 199 -14.28 -20.61 62.65
N ASP A 200 -15.13 -19.88 63.39
CA ASP A 200 -16.34 -20.43 63.99
C ASP A 200 -17.39 -20.86 62.96
N ILE A 201 -17.97 -22.03 63.19
CA ILE A 201 -19.21 -22.46 62.52
C ILE A 201 -20.39 -22.06 63.40
N LYS A 202 -21.23 -21.16 62.91
CA LYS A 202 -22.49 -20.78 63.58
C LYS A 202 -23.65 -21.55 62.95
N ALA A 203 -24.20 -22.51 63.68
CA ALA A 203 -25.40 -23.25 63.28
C ALA A 203 -26.51 -23.07 64.33
N LYS A 204 -27.77 -22.99 63.89
CA LYS A 204 -28.92 -22.97 64.82
C LYS A 204 -28.97 -24.25 65.66
N ARG A 205 -28.67 -25.40 65.05
CA ARG A 205 -28.63 -26.72 65.67
C ARG A 205 -27.61 -27.60 64.94
N TYR A 206 -26.89 -28.45 65.69
CA TYR A 206 -26.12 -29.56 65.13
C TYR A 206 -26.94 -30.85 65.28
N ILE A 207 -27.49 -31.36 64.18
CA ILE A 207 -28.25 -32.60 64.17
C ILE A 207 -27.26 -33.73 63.91
N GLN A 208 -27.13 -34.63 64.87
CA GLN A 208 -26.33 -35.85 64.74
C GLN A 208 -27.25 -37.03 64.49
N TYR A 209 -26.90 -37.86 63.53
CA TYR A 209 -27.54 -39.15 63.36
C TYR A 209 -26.96 -40.11 64.39
N VAL A 210 -27.83 -40.71 65.21
CA VAL A 210 -27.42 -41.83 66.04
C VAL A 210 -27.11 -42.99 65.10
N THR A 211 -25.91 -43.55 65.21
CA THR A 211 -25.52 -44.71 64.42
C THR A 211 -26.41 -45.91 64.78
N ALA A 212 -26.54 -46.88 63.89
CA ALA A 212 -27.22 -48.13 64.22
C ALA A 212 -26.65 -48.72 65.53
N ALA A 213 -27.52 -49.24 66.40
CA ALA A 213 -27.08 -49.76 67.68
C ALA A 213 -26.14 -50.95 67.49
N ILE A 214 -25.01 -50.91 68.19
CA ILE A 214 -24.00 -51.96 68.18
C ILE A 214 -24.43 -53.01 69.21
N SER A 215 -24.75 -54.22 68.76
CA SER A 215 -24.99 -55.33 69.67
C SER A 215 -23.67 -55.79 70.26
N SER A 216 -23.53 -55.72 71.58
CA SER A 216 -22.28 -56.05 72.27
C SER A 216 -21.92 -57.53 72.10
N THR A 217 -20.63 -57.80 71.92
CA THR A 217 -19.99 -59.11 72.04
C THR A 217 -18.97 -59.07 73.17
N THR A 218 -18.26 -60.17 73.43
CA THR A 218 -17.16 -60.18 74.43
C THR A 218 -16.08 -59.15 74.11
N THR A 219 -15.72 -59.04 72.82
CA THR A 219 -14.84 -57.98 72.28
C THR A 219 -15.64 -57.08 71.36
N THR A 220 -16.11 -55.95 71.90
CA THR A 220 -16.98 -55.02 71.15
C THR A 220 -16.14 -53.93 70.50
N ASN A 221 -16.14 -53.89 69.17
CA ASN A 221 -15.51 -52.82 68.41
C ASN A 221 -16.50 -51.67 68.13
N ILE A 222 -16.06 -50.43 68.31
CA ILE A 222 -16.81 -49.22 67.97
C ILE A 222 -16.05 -48.46 66.88
N ASP A 223 -16.68 -48.30 65.70
CA ASP A 223 -16.10 -47.56 64.57
C ASP A 223 -16.38 -46.06 64.69
N LEU A 224 -15.36 -45.30 65.06
CA LEU A 224 -15.47 -43.87 65.35
C LEU A 224 -15.64 -43.00 64.10
N SER A 225 -15.54 -43.56 62.89
CA SER A 225 -15.81 -42.83 61.64
C SER A 225 -17.30 -42.64 61.35
N THR A 226 -18.17 -43.40 62.03
CA THR A 226 -19.61 -43.42 61.72
C THR A 226 -20.42 -42.30 62.41
N GLY A 227 -19.82 -41.57 63.36
CA GLY A 227 -20.44 -40.43 64.01
C GLY A 227 -19.74 -40.05 65.32
N ASN A 228 -20.36 -39.16 66.11
CA ASN A 228 -19.88 -38.83 67.47
C ASN A 228 -20.83 -39.33 68.57
N VAL A 229 -21.95 -39.97 68.22
CA VAL A 229 -22.92 -40.53 69.18
C VAL A 229 -23.19 -41.99 68.82
N PHE A 230 -22.85 -42.87 69.74
CA PHE A 230 -22.98 -44.32 69.59
C PHE A 230 -23.93 -44.89 70.62
N GLN A 231 -24.57 -46.00 70.25
CA GLN A 231 -25.30 -46.84 71.19
C GLN A 231 -24.74 -48.26 71.13
N VAL A 232 -24.41 -48.81 72.28
CA VAL A 232 -24.02 -50.18 72.50
C VAL A 232 -25.14 -50.85 73.30
N ASP A 233 -25.84 -51.78 72.66
CA ASP A 233 -26.84 -52.62 73.29
C ASP A 233 -26.13 -53.77 73.99
N LEU A 234 -26.16 -53.75 75.32
CA LEU A 234 -25.54 -54.75 76.18
C LEU A 234 -26.34 -56.06 76.16
N ALA A 235 -26.14 -56.83 75.09
CA ALA A 235 -26.60 -58.21 74.93
C ALA A 235 -25.65 -59.23 75.60
N ASN A 236 -24.37 -58.88 75.75
CA ASN A 236 -23.31 -59.69 76.33
C ASN A 236 -22.48 -58.86 77.32
N THR A 237 -21.75 -59.53 78.21
CA THR A 237 -20.72 -58.85 79.01
C THR A 237 -19.55 -58.52 78.10
N ILE A 238 -19.13 -57.26 78.11
CA ILE A 238 -17.99 -56.77 77.34
C ILE A 238 -16.74 -56.89 78.22
N THR A 239 -15.79 -57.70 77.80
CA THR A 239 -14.47 -57.83 78.47
C THR A 239 -13.42 -56.94 77.82
N THR A 240 -13.65 -56.52 76.57
CA THR A 240 -12.72 -55.69 75.82
C THR A 240 -13.49 -54.75 74.89
N ILE A 241 -13.17 -53.46 74.95
CA ILE A 241 -13.61 -52.46 73.97
C ILE A 241 -12.43 -52.15 73.05
N SER A 242 -12.67 -52.15 71.74
CA SER A 242 -11.73 -51.64 70.76
C SER A 242 -12.33 -50.49 69.95
N PHE A 243 -11.48 -49.60 69.47
CA PHE A 243 -11.87 -48.53 68.55
C PHE A 243 -11.21 -48.72 67.20
N SER A 244 -11.95 -48.45 66.12
CA SER A 244 -11.42 -48.33 64.76
C SER A 244 -11.64 -46.92 64.22
N ASN A 245 -10.77 -46.49 63.29
CA ASN A 245 -10.85 -45.18 62.62
C ASN A 245 -10.88 -43.99 63.60
N ILE A 246 -10.00 -44.01 64.59
CA ILE A 246 -9.94 -43.02 65.67
C ILE A 246 -9.51 -41.65 65.11
N ALA A 247 -10.19 -40.59 65.53
CA ALA A 247 -9.82 -39.20 65.26
C ALA A 247 -9.88 -38.37 66.56
N VAL A 248 -9.17 -37.23 66.59
CA VAL A 248 -9.28 -36.27 67.70
C VAL A 248 -10.72 -35.77 67.76
N GLY A 249 -11.35 -35.84 68.93
CA GLY A 249 -12.77 -35.49 69.04
C GLY A 249 -13.40 -35.80 70.38
N THR A 250 -14.69 -35.46 70.47
CA THR A 250 -15.57 -35.81 71.60
C THR A 250 -16.61 -36.80 71.12
N TYR A 251 -16.71 -37.91 71.82
CA TYR A 251 -17.60 -39.02 71.51
C TYR A 251 -18.54 -39.27 72.69
N LEU A 252 -19.80 -39.56 72.41
CA LEU A 252 -20.78 -39.99 73.39
C LEU A 252 -21.15 -41.45 73.12
N ILE A 253 -20.93 -42.32 74.09
CA ILE A 253 -21.22 -43.76 73.97
C ILE A 253 -22.29 -44.11 74.99
N LYS A 254 -23.46 -44.52 74.49
CA LYS A 254 -24.56 -45.01 75.33
C LYS A 254 -24.43 -46.50 75.50
N PHE A 255 -24.36 -46.98 76.74
CA PHE A 255 -24.45 -48.40 77.07
C PHE A 255 -25.84 -48.68 77.59
N LYS A 256 -26.62 -49.48 76.85
CA LYS A 256 -28.01 -49.79 77.19
C LYS A 256 -28.16 -51.25 77.59
N GLN A 257 -28.69 -51.52 78.77
CA GLN A 257 -29.04 -52.87 79.20
C GLN A 257 -30.24 -53.38 78.40
N THR A 258 -30.01 -54.27 77.42
CA THR A 258 -31.09 -54.89 76.63
C THR A 258 -31.55 -56.23 77.19
N VAL A 259 -30.71 -56.90 77.96
CA VAL A 259 -31.05 -58.14 78.68
C VAL A 259 -30.87 -58.02 80.20
N GLY A 260 -30.21 -56.96 80.68
CA GLY A 260 -29.92 -56.74 82.10
C GLY A 260 -28.66 -57.48 82.59
N SER A 261 -28.13 -57.00 83.71
CA SER A 261 -26.99 -57.53 84.46
C SER A 261 -25.73 -57.76 83.63
N LYS A 262 -25.56 -57.05 82.51
CA LYS A 262 -24.32 -57.06 81.74
C LYS A 262 -23.33 -56.06 82.29
N THR A 263 -22.05 -56.42 82.23
CA THR A 263 -20.96 -55.56 82.67
C THR A 263 -20.12 -55.13 81.48
N VAL A 264 -19.40 -54.03 81.66
CA VAL A 264 -18.44 -53.50 80.70
C VAL A 264 -17.13 -53.33 81.43
N ASN A 265 -16.09 -54.00 80.94
CA ASN A 265 -14.71 -53.77 81.34
C ASN A 265 -14.12 -52.68 80.44
N PHE A 266 -13.91 -51.49 80.99
CA PHE A 266 -13.39 -50.38 80.22
C PHE A 266 -11.87 -50.53 80.01
N PRO A 267 -11.31 -50.00 78.91
CA PRO A 267 -9.87 -50.05 78.70
C PRO A 267 -9.10 -49.26 79.77
N ASP A 268 -7.98 -49.82 80.26
CA ASP A 268 -7.07 -49.14 81.21
C ASP A 268 -6.49 -47.82 80.65
N THR A 269 -6.54 -47.64 79.33
CA THR A 269 -6.11 -46.43 78.64
C THR A 269 -7.08 -45.25 78.81
N TRP A 270 -8.25 -45.47 79.41
CA TRP A 270 -9.22 -44.42 79.68
C TRP A 270 -8.96 -43.76 81.04
N LEU A 271 -8.68 -42.46 80.99
CA LEU A 271 -8.47 -41.62 82.16
C LEU A 271 -9.82 -41.13 82.67
N TRP A 272 -10.33 -41.79 83.72
CA TRP A 272 -11.63 -41.46 84.30
C TRP A 272 -11.58 -40.19 85.13
N SER A 273 -12.60 -39.34 84.96
CA SER A 273 -12.92 -38.27 85.89
C SER A 273 -13.10 -38.85 87.29
N GLY A 274 -12.38 -38.31 88.28
CA GLY A 274 -12.35 -38.85 89.65
C GLY A 274 -11.37 -40.01 89.87
N GLY A 275 -10.68 -40.48 88.83
CA GLY A 275 -9.58 -41.45 88.94
C GLY A 275 -9.98 -42.89 89.24
N VAL A 276 -11.28 -43.21 89.20
CA VAL A 276 -11.81 -44.56 89.47
C VAL A 276 -12.67 -45.01 88.29
N GLU A 277 -12.43 -46.24 87.82
CA GLU A 277 -13.27 -46.85 86.79
C GLU A 277 -14.70 -47.09 87.31
N PRO A 278 -15.73 -46.62 86.59
CA PRO A 278 -17.12 -46.78 87.00
C PRO A 278 -17.71 -48.12 86.56
N VAL A 279 -18.77 -48.57 87.25
CA VAL A 279 -19.52 -49.79 86.91
C VAL A 279 -20.86 -49.42 86.27
N VAL A 280 -21.13 -49.89 85.05
CA VAL A 280 -22.41 -49.67 84.35
C VAL A 280 -23.62 -50.17 85.15
N SER A 281 -24.76 -49.50 85.00
CA SER A 281 -26.02 -49.86 85.64
C SER A 281 -26.46 -51.26 85.23
N ALA A 282 -26.86 -52.10 86.18
CA ALA A 282 -27.21 -53.50 85.91
C ALA A 282 -28.69 -53.73 85.55
N THR A 283 -29.60 -52.82 85.88
CA THR A 283 -31.03 -53.05 85.67
C THR A 283 -31.41 -53.03 84.18
N LEU A 284 -32.25 -53.97 83.75
CA LEU A 284 -32.79 -54.00 82.39
C LEU A 284 -33.40 -52.64 82.00
N GLY A 285 -33.11 -52.20 80.78
CA GLY A 285 -33.59 -50.94 80.23
C GLY A 285 -32.77 -49.71 80.63
N ARG A 286 -31.88 -49.81 81.63
CA ARG A 286 -31.05 -48.69 82.04
C ARG A 286 -30.01 -48.34 80.99
N THR A 287 -29.81 -47.05 80.80
CA THR A 287 -28.79 -46.51 79.91
C THR A 287 -27.78 -45.71 80.72
N ASP A 288 -26.50 -45.95 80.48
CA ASP A 288 -25.39 -45.12 80.95
C ASP A 288 -24.76 -44.42 79.75
N ILE A 289 -24.32 -43.18 79.93
CA ILE A 289 -23.72 -42.37 78.84
C ILE A 289 -22.31 -42.01 79.25
N VAL A 290 -21.34 -42.52 78.50
CA VAL A 290 -19.94 -42.13 78.60
C VAL A 290 -19.68 -40.97 77.64
N THR A 291 -19.09 -39.90 78.15
CA THR A 291 -18.40 -38.90 77.34
C THR A 291 -16.92 -39.28 77.29
N LEU A 292 -16.39 -39.41 76.07
CA LEU A 292 -15.01 -39.77 75.81
C LEU A 292 -14.37 -38.69 74.94
N ILE A 293 -13.26 -38.11 75.39
CA ILE A 293 -12.49 -37.11 74.65
C ILE A 293 -11.14 -37.73 74.28
N TYR A 294 -10.82 -37.78 73.00
CA TYR A 294 -9.51 -38.19 72.52
C TYR A 294 -8.73 -36.98 72.01
N ASP A 295 -7.56 -36.72 72.60
CA ASP A 295 -6.70 -35.58 72.24
C ASP A 295 -5.61 -35.92 71.20
N GLY A 296 -5.61 -37.16 70.71
CA GLY A 296 -4.55 -37.68 69.82
C GLY A 296 -3.54 -38.58 70.54
N THR A 297 -3.57 -38.61 71.87
CA THR A 297 -2.69 -39.43 72.71
C THR A 297 -3.48 -40.16 73.80
N ASN A 298 -4.29 -39.43 74.58
CA ASN A 298 -5.00 -39.92 75.74
C ASN A 298 -6.52 -39.94 75.52
N TYR A 299 -7.20 -40.84 76.23
CA TYR A 299 -8.66 -40.88 76.32
C TYR A 299 -9.10 -40.35 77.68
N TYR A 300 -9.82 -39.24 77.73
CA TYR A 300 -10.43 -38.73 78.96
C TYR A 300 -11.91 -39.13 78.99
N ALA A 301 -12.34 -39.77 80.07
CA ALA A 301 -13.66 -40.35 80.17
C ALA A 301 -14.44 -39.83 81.38
N ALA A 302 -15.73 -39.60 81.20
CA ALA A 302 -16.68 -39.35 82.28
C ALA A 302 -17.98 -40.09 81.99
N ILE A 303 -18.66 -40.58 83.02
CA ILE A 303 -19.93 -41.30 82.85
C ILE A 303 -21.05 -40.63 83.65
N VAL A 304 -22.23 -40.59 83.06
CA VAL A 304 -23.49 -40.33 83.76
C VAL A 304 -24.36 -41.58 83.63
N GLN A 305 -25.00 -41.99 84.72
CA GLN A 305 -25.49 -43.36 84.85
C GLN A 305 -26.98 -43.43 85.21
N ASN A 306 -27.56 -44.61 84.98
CA ASN A 306 -28.88 -45.04 85.47
C ASN A 306 -30.09 -44.27 84.89
N PHE A 307 -30.00 -43.84 83.63
CA PHE A 307 -31.14 -43.26 82.92
C PHE A 307 -32.20 -44.32 82.61
N PHE A 308 -33.48 -43.93 82.67
CA PHE A 308 -34.66 -44.76 82.38
C PHE A 308 -35.27 -44.38 81.03
#